data_AF-A0A835A418-F1
#
_entry.id   AF-A0A835A418-F1
#
_cell.length_a   1.000
_cell.length_b   1.000
_cell.length_c   1.000
_cell.angle_alpha   90.00
_cell.angle_beta   90.00
_cell.angle_gamma   90.00
#
_symmetry.space_group_name_H-M   'P 1'
#
loop_
_entity.id
_entity.type
_entity.pdbx_description
1 polymer ?
#
loop_
_entity_poly.entity_id
_entity_poly.type
_entity_poly.pdbx_seq_one_letter_code
_entity_poly.pdbx_strand_id
1 'polypeptide(L)'
;MASAPASLPCLALLVALAVAASGDNNSTVSGAGQIRVNCGASASASDPDGRTWSPDAASTSGLAAAASYEDPSLPSTVPYMTARVFDSSAYTYSFPARPGRVILRLFFYPAT
;
A
#
# COMPACT_ATOMS: atom_id res chain seq x y z
N MET A 1 -2.87 -72.66 8.55
CA MET A 1 -1.90 -71.69 7.98
C MET A 1 -2.54 -70.31 8.12
N ALA A 2 -2.09 -69.53 9.08
CA ALA A 2 -2.62 -68.21 9.40
C ALA A 2 -1.47 -67.20 9.35
N SER A 3 -1.68 -66.06 8.69
CA SER A 3 -0.89 -64.85 8.95
C SER A 3 -1.59 -63.61 8.40
N ALA A 4 -1.90 -62.69 9.31
CA ALA A 4 -1.84 -61.24 9.13
C ALA A 4 -1.06 -60.69 10.36
N PRO A 5 -0.77 -59.39 10.46
CA PRO A 5 0.07 -58.53 9.61
C PRO A 5 1.22 -57.91 10.44
N ALA A 6 2.20 -57.23 9.84
CA ALA A 6 3.09 -56.35 10.59
C ALA A 6 3.67 -55.19 9.76
N SER A 7 3.69 -54.05 10.43
CA SER A 7 3.98 -52.67 10.04
C SER A 7 5.47 -52.30 9.95
N LEU A 8 5.76 -51.30 9.10
CA LEU A 8 6.80 -50.23 9.15
C LEU A 8 8.25 -50.58 9.59
N PRO A 9 9.28 -50.01 8.90
CA PRO A 9 9.87 -48.79 9.47
C PRO A 9 10.45 -47.77 8.47
N CYS A 10 10.27 -46.50 8.83
CA CYS A 10 11.35 -45.52 8.99
C CYS A 10 12.27 -45.26 7.78
N LEU A 11 11.81 -44.45 6.81
CA LEU A 11 12.73 -43.66 5.99
C LEU A 11 12.82 -42.25 6.59
N ALA A 12 13.98 -41.96 7.16
CA ALA A 12 14.28 -40.73 7.86
C ALA A 12 14.58 -39.56 6.89
N LEU A 13 14.22 -38.36 7.37
CA LEU A 13 14.96 -37.10 7.23
C LEU A 13 14.95 -36.37 5.87
N LEU A 14 13.99 -35.47 5.69
CA LEU A 14 14.25 -34.17 5.04
C LEU A 14 13.67 -33.07 5.93
N VAL A 15 14.57 -32.49 6.73
CA VAL A 15 14.33 -31.27 7.49
C VAL A 15 14.17 -30.14 6.49
N ALA A 16 12.93 -29.72 6.21
CA ALA A 16 12.67 -28.44 5.59
C ALA A 16 12.54 -27.40 6.70
N LEU A 17 13.62 -26.64 6.90
CA LEU A 17 13.68 -25.49 7.77
C LEU A 17 12.75 -24.41 7.18
N ALA A 18 11.47 -24.39 7.58
CA ALA A 18 10.58 -23.29 7.24
C ALA A 18 11.00 -22.07 8.06
N VAL A 19 11.87 -21.24 7.49
CA VAL A 19 12.15 -19.91 8.02
C VAL A 19 10.84 -19.14 7.98
N ALA A 20 10.32 -18.81 9.16
CA ALA A 20 9.22 -17.88 9.30
C ALA A 20 9.66 -16.52 8.78
N ALA A 21 9.19 -16.13 7.59
CA ALA A 21 9.00 -14.73 7.30
C ALA A 21 7.71 -14.33 8.01
N SER A 22 7.82 -13.94 9.29
CA SER A 22 6.83 -13.00 9.81
C SER A 22 6.95 -11.77 8.93
N GLY A 23 5.96 -11.57 8.05
CA GLY A 23 5.76 -10.27 7.46
C GLY A 23 5.55 -9.33 8.64
N ASP A 24 6.59 -8.58 8.96
CA ASP A 24 6.49 -7.51 9.93
C ASP A 24 5.37 -6.61 9.41
N ASN A 25 4.20 -6.66 10.06
CA ASN A 25 3.22 -5.57 10.02
C ASN A 25 3.79 -4.35 10.75
N ASN A 26 5.10 -4.14 10.66
CA ASN A 26 5.73 -2.88 10.88
C ASN A 26 5.43 -2.11 9.60
N SER A 27 4.33 -1.35 9.63
CA SER A 27 4.26 -0.09 8.91
C SER A 27 5.56 0.63 9.25
N THR A 28 6.55 0.42 8.39
CA THR A 28 7.91 0.89 8.60
C THR A 28 7.80 2.39 8.50
N VAL A 29 7.60 3.04 9.65
CA VAL A 29 8.07 4.39 9.90
C VAL A 29 9.59 4.28 9.99
N SER A 30 10.21 3.86 8.89
CA SER A 30 11.65 3.83 8.72
C SER A 30 12.07 5.25 8.38
N GLY A 31 12.40 6.01 9.42
CA GLY A 31 13.26 7.19 9.40
C GLY A 31 13.08 8.18 8.24
N ALA A 32 11.96 8.91 8.19
CA ALA A 32 11.68 9.97 7.20
C ALA A 32 12.11 9.60 5.76
N GLY A 33 11.69 8.42 5.30
CA GLY A 33 11.68 8.07 3.89
C GLY A 33 10.66 8.88 3.08
N GLN A 34 10.63 8.68 1.76
CA GLN A 34 9.66 9.33 0.88
C GLN A 34 8.23 8.88 1.25
N ILE A 35 7.37 9.85 1.58
CA ILE A 35 5.96 9.61 1.86
C ILE A 35 5.18 9.78 0.56
N ARG A 36 4.35 8.78 0.22
CA ARG A 36 3.49 8.79 -0.98
C ARG A 36 2.05 8.51 -0.57
N VAL A 37 1.18 9.46 -0.87
CA VAL A 37 -0.24 9.41 -0.49
C VAL A 37 -1.09 9.38 -1.75
N ASN A 38 -1.96 8.38 -1.85
CA ASN A 38 -3.00 8.28 -2.86
C ASN A 38 -4.31 8.80 -2.26
N CYS A 39 -4.61 10.08 -2.49
CA CYS A 39 -5.75 10.75 -1.88
C CYS A 39 -7.07 10.09 -2.30
N GLY A 40 -7.98 9.86 -1.35
CA GLY A 40 -9.29 9.23 -1.60
C GLY A 40 -9.25 7.72 -1.89
N ALA A 41 -8.08 7.07 -1.89
CA ALA A 41 -7.98 5.63 -2.07
C ALA A 41 -8.40 4.87 -0.81
N SER A 42 -8.94 3.66 -0.97
CA SER A 42 -9.33 2.76 0.13
C SER A 42 -8.23 1.79 0.54
N ALA A 43 -7.21 1.61 -0.29
CA ALA A 43 -6.11 0.67 -0.07
C ALA A 43 -4.82 1.16 -0.72
N SER A 44 -3.69 0.59 -0.29
CA SER A 44 -2.39 0.85 -0.89
C SER A 44 -2.31 0.26 -2.29
N ALA A 45 -1.64 0.95 -3.21
CA ALA A 45 -1.45 0.50 -4.58
C ALA A 45 -0.06 0.89 -5.10
N SER A 46 0.44 0.14 -6.09
CA SER A 46 1.70 0.44 -6.76
C SER A 46 1.43 1.08 -8.12
N ASP A 47 2.25 2.06 -8.49
CA ASP A 47 2.25 2.62 -9.84
C ASP A 47 3.14 1.80 -10.80
N PRO A 48 3.14 2.10 -12.12
CA PRO A 48 3.95 1.39 -13.11
C PRO A 48 5.46 1.43 -12.87
N ASP A 49 5.95 2.40 -12.10
CA ASP A 49 7.38 2.51 -11.73
C ASP A 49 7.72 1.66 -10.49
N GLY A 50 6.77 0.84 -10.00
CA GLY A 50 6.94 0.01 -8.81
C GLY A 50 6.91 0.79 -7.49
N ARG A 51 6.44 2.05 -7.50
CA ARG A 51 6.35 2.86 -6.28
C ARG A 51 5.04 2.59 -5.57
N THR A 52 5.11 2.24 -4.29
CA THR A 52 3.91 2.06 -3.45
C THR A 52 3.39 3.39 -2.93
N TRP A 53 2.07 3.55 -2.99
CA TRP A 53 1.31 4.69 -2.50
C TRP A 53 0.30 4.18 -1.45
N SER A 54 0.27 4.84 -0.30
CA SER A 54 -0.68 4.52 0.78
C SER A 54 -1.94 5.36 0.65
N PRO A 55 -3.11 4.86 1.09
CA PRO A 55 -4.32 5.69 1.14
C PRO A 55 -4.12 6.87 2.10
N ASP A 56 -4.90 7.94 1.90
CA ASP A 56 -4.97 9.00 2.90
C ASP A 56 -5.66 8.51 4.19
N ALA A 57 -5.39 9.19 5.31
CA ALA A 57 -5.88 8.75 6.61
C ALA A 57 -7.42 8.75 6.64
N ALA A 58 -8.04 7.69 7.16
CA ALA A 58 -9.51 7.56 7.18
C ALA A 58 -10.25 8.70 7.91
N SER A 59 -9.58 9.45 8.79
CA SER A 59 -10.10 10.62 9.50
C SER A 59 -9.97 11.94 8.73
N THR A 60 -9.53 11.91 7.47
CA THR A 60 -9.49 13.11 6.60
C THR A 60 -10.91 13.61 6.36
N SER A 61 -11.20 14.86 6.73
CA SER A 61 -12.42 15.53 6.26
C SER A 61 -12.37 15.72 4.74
N GLY A 62 -13.54 15.86 4.11
CA GLY A 62 -13.69 15.87 2.66
C GLY A 62 -14.14 14.53 2.09
N LEU A 63 -14.52 14.54 0.81
CA LEU A 63 -15.11 13.40 0.12
C LEU A 63 -14.02 12.64 -0.64
N ALA A 64 -13.95 11.31 -0.44
CA ALA A 64 -13.20 10.43 -1.33
C ALA A 64 -13.94 10.32 -2.66
N ALA A 65 -13.27 10.62 -3.76
CA ALA A 65 -13.82 10.58 -5.11
C ALA A 65 -12.94 9.74 -6.02
N ALA A 66 -13.59 9.01 -6.93
CA ALA A 66 -12.93 8.37 -8.07
C ALA A 66 -13.28 9.15 -9.34
N ALA A 67 -12.31 9.33 -10.22
CA ALA A 67 -12.57 9.91 -11.52
C ALA A 67 -13.44 8.94 -12.35
N SER A 68 -14.43 9.49 -13.05
CA SER A 68 -15.34 8.72 -13.91
C SER A 68 -14.73 8.40 -15.29
N TYR A 69 -13.64 9.07 -15.65
CA TYR A 69 -12.96 8.94 -16.92
C TYR A 69 -11.45 8.83 -16.71
N GLU A 70 -10.84 7.85 -17.38
CA GLU A 70 -9.40 7.70 -17.46
C GLU A 70 -8.92 8.22 -18.82
N ASP A 71 -8.24 9.37 -18.82
CA ASP A 71 -7.64 9.93 -20.02
C ASP A 71 -6.50 9.01 -20.50
N PRO A 72 -6.48 8.54 -21.76
CA PRO A 72 -5.41 7.70 -22.30
C PRO A 72 -4.01 8.32 -22.22
N SER A 73 -3.90 9.63 -22.02
CA SER A 73 -2.64 10.34 -21.81
C SER A 73 -2.14 10.30 -20.35
N LEU A 74 -2.96 9.80 -19.41
CA LEU A 74 -2.53 9.61 -18.03
C LEU A 74 -1.36 8.63 -17.98
N PRO A 75 -0.26 8.99 -17.30
CA PRO A 75 0.88 8.09 -17.17
C PRO A 75 0.59 6.88 -16.27
N SER A 76 -0.46 6.94 -15.45
CA SER A 76 -0.84 5.90 -14.50
C SER A 76 -2.21 6.19 -13.89
N THR A 77 -2.93 5.15 -13.46
CA THR A 77 -4.13 5.30 -12.62
C THR A 77 -3.80 5.71 -11.19
N VAL A 78 -2.65 5.30 -10.66
CA VAL A 78 -2.15 5.69 -9.33
C VAL A 78 -1.11 6.81 -9.49
N PRO A 79 -1.23 7.96 -8.80
CA PRO A 79 -2.27 8.37 -7.85
C PRO A 79 -3.39 9.25 -8.47
N TYR A 80 -3.65 9.16 -9.76
CA TYR A 80 -4.46 10.15 -10.50
C TYR A 80 -5.97 9.86 -10.53
N MET A 81 -6.39 8.59 -10.49
CA MET A 81 -7.80 8.20 -10.63
C MET A 81 -8.61 8.31 -9.33
N THR A 82 -7.97 8.62 -8.21
CA THR A 82 -8.63 8.89 -6.93
C THR A 82 -8.20 10.25 -6.39
N ALA A 83 -9.12 10.94 -5.74
CA ALA A 83 -8.87 12.24 -5.14
C ALA A 83 -9.62 12.39 -3.81
N ARG A 84 -9.13 13.31 -2.97
CA ARG A 84 -9.92 13.87 -1.88
C ARG A 84 -10.39 15.26 -2.24
N VAL A 85 -11.69 15.47 -2.16
CA VAL A 85 -12.36 16.73 -2.49
C VAL A 85 -12.74 17.44 -1.20
N PHE A 86 -12.35 18.72 -1.09
CA PHE A 86 -12.68 19.58 0.03
C PHE A 86 -13.75 20.59 -0.41
N ASP A 87 -14.87 20.65 0.31
CA ASP A 87 -16.09 21.37 -0.09
C ASP A 87 -16.11 22.85 0.28
N SER A 88 -15.57 23.21 1.44
CA SER A 88 -15.60 24.59 1.95
C SER A 88 -14.70 24.84 3.16
N SER A 89 -14.28 23.79 3.87
CA SER A 89 -13.35 23.92 4.99
C SER A 89 -11.90 23.71 4.55
N ALA A 90 -11.00 24.55 5.07
CA ALA A 90 -9.57 24.37 4.89
C ALA A 90 -9.15 23.02 5.49
N TYR A 91 -8.45 22.21 4.70
CA TYR A 91 -7.92 20.92 5.14
C TYR A 91 -6.40 20.96 5.27
N THR A 92 -5.87 20.29 6.29
CA THR A 92 -4.42 20.22 6.56
C THR A 92 -3.97 18.78 6.65
N TYR A 93 -3.00 18.41 5.81
CA TYR A 93 -2.21 17.19 5.98
C TYR A 93 -1.01 17.46 6.88
N SER A 94 -0.79 16.57 7.85
CA SER A 94 0.35 16.63 8.76
C SER A 94 1.22 15.39 8.58
N PHE A 95 2.49 15.59 8.23
CA PHE A 95 3.46 14.51 8.03
C PHE A 95 4.66 14.68 8.97
N PRO A 96 5.15 13.59 9.59
CA PRO A 96 6.40 13.65 10.31
C PRO A 96 7.55 13.90 9.33
N ALA A 97 8.36 14.93 9.60
CA ALA A 97 9.54 15.25 8.81
C ALA A 97 10.75 15.48 9.71
N ARG A 98 11.94 15.13 9.22
CA ARG A 98 13.20 15.51 9.87
C ARG A 98 13.52 16.97 9.56
N PRO A 99 14.24 17.69 10.43
CA PRO A 99 14.76 19.01 10.10
C PRO A 99 15.60 18.97 8.81
N GLY A 100 15.31 19.87 7.88
CA GLY A 100 16.02 19.94 6.60
C GLY A 100 15.13 20.35 5.44
N ARG A 101 15.66 20.20 4.23
CA ARG A 101 14.94 20.47 2.98
C ARG A 101 14.04 19.28 2.64
N VAL A 102 12.81 19.58 2.23
CA VAL A 102 11.86 18.61 1.69
C VAL A 102 11.46 18.99 0.27
N ILE A 103 11.12 17.99 -0.54
CA ILE A 103 10.46 18.19 -1.85
C ILE A 103 9.01 17.77 -1.66
N LEU A 104 8.09 18.70 -1.88
CA LEU A 104 6.66 18.44 -1.93
C LEU A 104 6.21 18.39 -3.39
N ARG A 105 5.56 17.28 -3.78
CA ARG A 105 4.96 17.12 -5.10
C ARG A 105 3.47 16.85 -4.94
N LEU A 106 2.66 17.71 -5.54
CA LEU A 106 1.20 17.57 -5.58
C LEU A 106 0.80 17.03 -6.95
N PHE A 107 -0.13 16.09 -6.95
CA PHE A 107 -0.62 15.41 -8.14
C PHE A 107 -2.08 15.80 -8.35
N PHE A 108 -2.40 16.33 -9.52
CA PHE A 108 -3.73 16.78 -9.87
C PHE A 108 -4.15 16.12 -11.18
N TYR A 109 -5.37 15.56 -11.18
CA TYR A 109 -6.09 15.15 -12.38
C TYR A 109 -7.44 15.88 -12.34
N PRO A 110 -7.65 16.90 -13.19
CA PRO A 110 -8.83 17.75 -13.11
C PRO A 110 -10.08 16.97 -13.53
N ALA A 111 -11.14 17.10 -12.74
CA ALA A 111 -12.49 16.75 -13.17
C ALA A 111 -13.14 17.98 -13.81
N THR A 112 -13.82 17.78 -14.95
CA THR A 112 -14.65 18.79 -15.61
C THR A 112 -16.09 18.70 -15.14
#